data_AF-A0A7C1BEW7-F1
#
_entry.id   AF-A0A7C1BEW7-F1
#
_cell.length_a   1.000
_cell.length_b   1.000
_cell.length_c   1.000
_cell.angle_alpha   90.00
_cell.angle_beta   90.00
_cell.angle_gamma   90.00
#
_symmetry.space_group_name_H-M   'P 1'
#
loop_
_entity.id
_entity.type
_entity.pdbx_description
1 polymer ?
#
loop_
_entity_poly.entity_id
_entity_poly.type
_entity_poly.pdbx_seq_one_letter_code
_entity_poly.pdbx_strand_id
1 'polypeptide(L)'
;MSFDIKELLKSAREDGVSDIHLKVGAPPVLRKDGKLLPLKDLPPLTSEDIWKAVRLMTNEKQRKTLEEVKGLDIAYELEDVGRHRVNIFFQKGELAVAIRIIPSVIRTIRELNLPPVIERLALEDRGLILVTGVAGMGKSTTLAAMIDYINENKSSRILTIEDPIEYVFTDKKSFISQREVGIDTPSFYQGLKEALRQDPNVIMVGEMRDLETIQTALQAAETGHLVLSTLHTLDAKESINRIISVFPGQMQNEVRIQLSSVLKAVISQRLVPTADGKNRVPAVEIMVTTARIRDMILREERLGELKEAIAEGYIPYGMQTFEQSLFYLWKKGLITAEMALDFATNRENLELRMKGITTDQESRYWKIFEEMALRELGQLPEEDSTTLKKVEQSGNKIEKEIKNLLKELNI
;
A
#
# COMPACT_ATOMS: atom_id res chain seq x y z
N MET A 1 24.86 -16.60 -30.09
CA MET A 1 24.80 -15.13 -29.86
C MET A 1 25.81 -14.79 -28.77
N SER A 2 26.49 -13.64 -28.87
CA SER A 2 27.34 -13.13 -27.78
C SER A 2 26.47 -12.55 -26.66
N PHE A 3 26.95 -12.60 -25.42
CA PHE A 3 26.23 -12.02 -24.29
C PHE A 3 26.28 -10.48 -24.33
N ASP A 4 25.11 -9.84 -24.33
CA ASP A 4 24.95 -8.40 -24.10
C ASP A 4 23.94 -8.19 -22.96
N ILE A 5 24.36 -7.47 -21.92
CA ILE A 5 23.52 -7.20 -20.75
C ILE A 5 22.31 -6.33 -21.09
N LYS A 6 22.43 -5.36 -22.02
CA LYS A 6 21.34 -4.45 -22.36
C LYS A 6 20.22 -5.19 -23.09
N GLU A 7 20.57 -6.02 -24.07
CA GLU A 7 19.62 -6.87 -24.78
C GLU A 7 18.94 -7.87 -23.84
N LEU A 8 19.71 -8.47 -22.92
CA LEU A 8 19.18 -9.39 -21.93
C LEU A 8 18.17 -8.71 -21.00
N LEU A 9 18.48 -7.50 -20.50
CA LEU A 9 17.55 -6.75 -19.65
C LEU A 9 16.26 -6.39 -20.40
N LYS A 10 16.38 -5.99 -21.66
CA LYS A 10 15.23 -5.66 -22.52
C LYS A 10 14.31 -6.87 -22.74
N SER A 11 14.87 -7.98 -23.22
CA SER A 11 14.12 -9.22 -23.45
C SER A 11 13.52 -9.76 -22.15
N ALA A 12 14.27 -9.76 -21.05
CA ALA A 12 13.78 -10.25 -19.77
C ALA A 12 12.55 -9.47 -19.29
N ARG A 13 12.55 -8.14 -19.49
CA ARG A 13 11.40 -7.31 -19.14
C ARG A 13 10.18 -7.59 -20.02
N GLU A 14 10.36 -7.70 -21.34
CA GLU A 14 9.30 -8.05 -22.29
C GLU A 14 8.68 -9.42 -21.96
N ASP A 15 9.50 -10.35 -21.49
CA ASP A 15 9.09 -11.70 -21.10
C ASP A 15 8.51 -11.82 -19.68
N GLY A 16 8.38 -10.72 -18.93
CA GLY A 16 7.83 -10.72 -17.57
C GLY A 16 8.72 -11.46 -16.54
N VAL A 17 10.04 -11.43 -16.74
CA VAL A 17 11.02 -11.99 -15.80
C VAL A 17 11.08 -11.12 -14.54
N SER A 18 11.18 -11.76 -13.37
CA SER A 18 11.32 -11.05 -12.09
C SER A 18 12.78 -10.77 -11.72
N ASP A 19 13.66 -11.75 -11.95
CA ASP A 19 15.07 -11.68 -11.56
C ASP A 19 15.98 -12.32 -12.63
N ILE A 20 17.19 -11.80 -12.79
CA ILE A 20 18.24 -12.30 -13.67
C ILE A 20 19.47 -12.62 -12.81
N HIS A 21 20.06 -13.79 -13.02
CA HIS A 21 21.24 -14.25 -12.29
C HIS A 21 22.38 -14.55 -13.26
N LEU A 22 23.54 -13.95 -12.98
CA LEU A 22 24.75 -14.07 -13.80
C LEU A 22 25.89 -14.61 -12.92
N LYS A 23 26.58 -15.64 -13.41
CA LYS A 23 27.79 -16.18 -12.77
C LYS A 23 28.72 -16.85 -13.77
N VAL A 24 30.02 -16.84 -13.46
CA VAL A 24 31.04 -17.47 -14.30
C VAL A 24 30.78 -18.98 -14.42
N GLY A 25 30.93 -19.50 -15.64
CA GLY A 25 30.79 -20.93 -15.94
C GLY A 25 29.34 -21.42 -16.06
N ALA A 26 28.34 -20.52 -16.06
CA ALA A 26 26.94 -20.86 -16.33
C ALA A 26 26.33 -19.86 -17.33
N PRO A 27 25.33 -20.27 -18.14
CA PRO A 27 24.55 -19.32 -18.92
C PRO A 27 23.76 -18.38 -17.99
N PRO A 28 23.30 -17.22 -18.47
CA PRO A 28 22.34 -16.40 -17.73
C PRO A 28 21.13 -17.21 -17.30
N VAL A 29 20.67 -17.01 -16.07
CA VAL A 29 19.50 -17.70 -15.52
C VAL A 29 18.42 -16.67 -15.18
N LEU A 30 17.22 -16.85 -15.73
CA LEU A 30 16.08 -15.98 -15.50
C LEU A 30 15.15 -16.61 -14.44
N ARG A 31 14.51 -15.79 -13.63
CA ARG A 31 13.39 -16.20 -12.78
C ARG A 31 12.08 -15.72 -13.41
N LYS A 32 11.23 -16.67 -13.79
CA LYS A 32 9.87 -16.40 -14.31
C LYS A 32 8.88 -17.27 -13.58
N ASP A 33 7.81 -16.66 -13.07
CA ASP A 33 6.76 -17.33 -12.27
C ASP A 33 7.35 -18.19 -11.12
N GLY A 34 8.38 -17.66 -10.46
CA GLY A 34 9.07 -18.31 -9.35
C GLY A 34 10.10 -19.38 -9.75
N LYS A 35 10.14 -19.82 -11.01
CA LYS A 35 11.03 -20.88 -11.51
C LYS A 35 12.30 -20.30 -12.14
N LEU A 36 13.44 -20.97 -11.92
CA LEU A 36 14.72 -20.64 -12.55
C LEU A 36 14.85 -21.32 -13.91
N LEU A 37 15.10 -20.53 -14.95
CA LEU A 37 15.16 -20.93 -16.35
C LEU A 37 16.51 -20.49 -16.94
N PRO A 38 17.48 -21.41 -17.14
CA PRO A 38 18.73 -21.10 -17.81
C PRO A 38 18.51 -20.82 -19.30
N LEU A 39 19.08 -19.73 -19.81
CA LEU A 39 19.09 -19.40 -21.24
C LEU A 39 20.12 -20.27 -21.97
N LYS A 40 19.72 -21.50 -22.33
CA LYS A 40 20.61 -22.51 -22.94
C LYS A 40 21.15 -22.11 -24.31
N ASP A 41 20.51 -21.17 -25.00
CA ASP A 41 20.94 -20.65 -26.29
C ASP A 41 22.14 -19.69 -26.18
N LEU A 42 22.49 -19.28 -24.95
CA LEU A 42 23.68 -18.50 -24.65
C LEU A 42 24.78 -19.38 -24.05
N PRO A 43 26.06 -19.15 -24.41
CA PRO A 43 27.17 -19.88 -23.84
C PRO A 43 27.34 -19.58 -22.34
N PRO A 44 28.04 -20.45 -21.58
CA PRO A 44 28.46 -20.14 -20.22
C PRO A 44 29.23 -18.82 -20.16
N LEU A 45 28.87 -17.95 -19.21
CA LEU A 45 29.48 -16.64 -19.05
C LEU A 45 30.94 -16.76 -18.59
N THR A 46 31.80 -15.94 -19.16
CA THR A 46 33.19 -15.77 -18.72
C THR A 46 33.31 -14.68 -17.65
N SER A 47 34.44 -14.62 -16.95
CA SER A 47 34.72 -13.51 -16.02
C SER A 47 34.73 -12.15 -16.73
N GLU A 48 35.17 -12.11 -17.99
CA GLU A 48 35.18 -10.89 -18.80
C GLU A 48 33.76 -10.39 -19.11
N ASP A 49 32.83 -11.30 -19.43
CA ASP A 49 31.43 -10.97 -19.70
C ASP A 49 30.76 -10.30 -18.50
N ILE A 50 30.98 -10.85 -17.30
CA ILE A 50 30.41 -10.31 -16.06
C ILE A 50 31.06 -8.97 -15.72
N TRP A 51 32.37 -8.83 -15.88
CA TRP A 51 33.05 -7.55 -15.66
C TRP A 51 32.57 -6.47 -16.64
N LYS A 52 32.30 -6.81 -17.91
CA LYS A 52 31.70 -5.89 -18.88
C LYS A 52 30.32 -5.42 -18.42
N ALA A 53 29.46 -6.33 -17.98
CA ALA A 53 28.14 -5.99 -17.44
C ALA A 53 28.26 -5.09 -16.20
N VAL A 54 29.11 -5.46 -15.23
CA VAL A 54 29.33 -4.67 -14.00
C VAL A 54 29.84 -3.27 -14.32
N ARG A 55 30.78 -3.11 -15.26
CA ARG A 55 31.32 -1.80 -15.65
C ARG A 55 30.28 -0.89 -16.28
N LEU A 56 29.31 -1.45 -17.01
CA LEU A 56 28.19 -0.69 -17.57
C LEU A 56 27.22 -0.21 -16.49
N MET A 57 27.04 -0.99 -15.42
CA MET A 57 26.09 -0.68 -14.36
C MET A 57 26.68 0.15 -13.21
N THR A 58 28.00 0.26 -13.10
CA THR A 58 28.69 0.90 -11.96
C THR A 58 29.51 2.12 -12.36
N ASN A 59 29.64 3.07 -11.43
CA ASN A 59 30.63 4.15 -11.49
C ASN A 59 31.96 3.75 -10.82
N GLU A 60 32.99 4.61 -10.91
CA GLU A 60 34.32 4.31 -10.35
C GLU A 60 34.33 4.13 -8.82
N LYS A 61 33.58 4.96 -8.09
CA LYS A 61 33.48 4.87 -6.63
C LYS A 61 32.86 3.53 -6.21
N GLN A 62 31.75 3.16 -6.85
CA GLN A 62 31.08 1.88 -6.64
C GLN A 62 32.00 0.69 -6.93
N ARG A 63 32.79 0.76 -8.01
CA ARG A 63 33.78 -0.29 -8.32
C ARG A 63 34.86 -0.42 -7.24
N LYS A 64 35.38 0.69 -6.73
CA LYS A 64 36.34 0.66 -5.60
C LYS A 64 35.70 0.02 -4.36
N THR A 65 34.48 0.41 -4.01
CA THR A 65 33.73 -0.21 -2.90
C THR A 65 33.51 -1.71 -3.11
N LEU A 66 33.14 -2.13 -4.33
CA LEU A 66 32.97 -3.55 -4.66
C LEU A 66 34.29 -4.32 -4.51
N GLU A 67 35.43 -3.74 -4.89
CA GLU A 67 36.74 -4.36 -4.76
C GLU A 67 37.19 -4.48 -3.29
N GLU A 68 36.84 -3.52 -2.44
CA GLU A 68 37.19 -3.51 -1.01
C GLU A 68 36.26 -4.41 -0.18
N VAL A 69 34.95 -4.23 -0.32
CA VAL A 69 33.91 -4.87 0.52
C VAL A 69 33.47 -6.22 -0.04
N LYS A 70 33.77 -6.51 -1.31
CA LYS A 70 33.36 -7.73 -2.03
C LYS A 70 31.85 -7.92 -2.20
N GLY A 71 31.08 -6.84 -2.03
CA GLY A 71 29.64 -6.78 -2.23
C GLY A 71 29.19 -5.35 -2.48
N LEU A 72 28.15 -5.19 -3.31
CA LEU A 72 27.60 -3.89 -3.66
C LEU A 72 26.13 -4.03 -4.11
N ASP A 73 25.25 -3.24 -3.49
CA ASP A 73 23.88 -3.02 -3.94
C ASP A 73 23.77 -1.66 -4.64
N ILE A 74 23.16 -1.64 -5.84
CA ILE A 74 22.90 -0.41 -6.59
C ILE A 74 21.53 -0.44 -7.27
N ALA A 75 21.01 0.75 -7.58
CA ALA A 75 20.00 0.93 -8.61
C ALA A 75 20.69 1.20 -9.96
N TYR A 76 20.20 0.56 -11.02
CA TYR A 76 20.63 0.78 -12.40
C TYR A 76 19.41 1.05 -13.28
N GLU A 77 19.43 2.17 -14.00
CA GLU A 77 18.38 2.53 -14.93
C GLU A 77 18.91 2.42 -16.37
N LEU A 78 18.16 1.72 -17.21
CA LEU A 78 18.44 1.58 -18.63
C LEU A 78 17.30 2.23 -19.42
N GLU A 79 17.63 3.15 -20.31
CA GLU A 79 16.68 3.82 -21.20
C GLU A 79 15.80 2.79 -21.94
N ASP A 80 14.51 3.06 -22.07
CA ASP A 80 13.47 2.18 -22.65
C ASP A 80 13.23 0.82 -21.95
N VAL A 81 14.06 0.43 -20.98
CA VAL A 81 13.93 -0.81 -20.20
C VAL A 81 13.61 -0.54 -18.73
N GLY A 82 13.84 0.68 -18.24
CA GLY A 82 13.52 1.11 -16.88
C GLY A 82 14.53 0.68 -15.81
N ARG A 83 14.08 0.75 -14.55
CA ARG A 83 14.92 0.61 -13.36
C ARG A 83 15.11 -0.86 -12.96
N HIS A 84 16.30 -1.15 -12.43
CA HIS A 84 16.71 -2.45 -11.95
C HIS A 84 17.42 -2.29 -10.61
N ARG A 85 17.21 -3.22 -9.70
CA ARG A 85 18.05 -3.36 -8.50
C ARG A 85 19.11 -4.41 -8.77
N VAL A 86 20.38 -4.06 -8.63
CA VAL A 86 21.51 -4.92 -8.94
C VAL A 86 22.29 -5.18 -7.66
N ASN A 87 22.39 -6.45 -7.28
CA ASN A 87 23.30 -6.92 -6.23
C ASN A 87 24.50 -7.59 -6.91
N ILE A 88 25.69 -7.08 -6.64
CA ILE A 88 26.96 -7.52 -7.20
C ILE A 88 27.82 -8.07 -6.06
N PHE A 89 28.33 -9.28 -6.19
CA PHE A 89 29.06 -9.95 -5.11
C PHE A 89 30.11 -10.92 -5.65
N PHE A 90 31.04 -11.32 -4.80
CA PHE A 90 32.02 -12.35 -5.13
C PHE A 90 31.57 -13.73 -4.64
N GLN A 91 31.75 -14.76 -5.48
CA GLN A 91 31.62 -16.16 -5.10
C GLN A 91 32.82 -16.95 -5.63
N LYS A 92 33.48 -17.72 -4.75
CA LYS A 92 34.67 -18.53 -5.12
C LYS A 92 35.77 -17.73 -5.85
N GLY A 93 35.94 -16.45 -5.51
CA GLY A 93 36.92 -15.55 -6.14
C GLY A 93 36.44 -14.88 -7.44
N GLU A 94 35.29 -15.25 -7.97
CA GLU A 94 34.72 -14.71 -9.22
C GLU A 94 33.51 -13.80 -8.94
N LEU A 95 33.24 -12.85 -9.82
CA LEU A 95 32.06 -11.99 -9.72
C LEU A 95 30.77 -12.75 -10.06
N ALA A 96 29.69 -12.33 -9.40
CA ALA A 96 28.33 -12.74 -9.65
C ALA A 96 27.41 -11.53 -9.54
N VAL A 97 26.29 -11.59 -10.26
CA VAL A 97 25.29 -10.52 -10.29
C VAL A 97 23.91 -11.12 -10.16
N ALA A 98 23.09 -10.55 -9.28
CA ALA A 98 21.65 -10.76 -9.23
C ALA A 98 20.96 -9.43 -9.53
N ILE A 99 20.10 -9.42 -10.55
CA ILE A 99 19.37 -8.24 -11.00
C ILE A 99 17.88 -8.50 -10.79
N ARG A 100 17.18 -7.60 -10.10
CA ARG A 100 15.73 -7.58 -10.03
C ARG A 100 15.20 -6.50 -10.96
N ILE A 101 14.27 -6.87 -11.83
CA ILE A 101 13.57 -5.92 -12.71
C ILE A 101 12.51 -5.20 -11.87
N ILE A 102 12.54 -3.87 -11.86
CA ILE A 102 11.56 -3.05 -11.15
C ILE A 102 10.42 -2.71 -12.12
N PRO A 103 9.16 -3.07 -11.80
CA PRO A 103 8.02 -2.73 -12.65
C PRO A 103 7.89 -1.22 -12.84
N SER A 104 7.63 -0.75 -14.06
CA SER A 104 7.30 0.68 -14.29
C SER A 104 5.80 0.95 -14.39
N VAL A 105 4.99 -0.09 -14.61
CA VAL A 105 3.54 0.08 -14.79
C VAL A 105 2.89 0.12 -13.42
N ILE A 106 2.40 1.30 -13.04
CA ILE A 106 1.59 1.50 -11.85
C ILE A 106 0.14 1.22 -12.24
N ARG A 107 -0.48 0.25 -11.56
CA ARG A 107 -1.91 -0.03 -11.73
C ARG A 107 -2.72 1.02 -10.97
N THR A 108 -3.83 1.44 -11.55
CA THR A 108 -4.79 2.34 -10.90
C THR A 108 -5.43 1.65 -9.68
N ILE A 109 -5.98 2.46 -8.76
CA ILE A 109 -6.69 1.96 -7.58
C ILE A 109 -7.81 0.97 -7.99
N ARG A 110 -8.52 1.23 -9.08
CA ARG A 110 -9.58 0.35 -9.59
C ARG A 110 -9.07 -0.95 -10.19
N GLU A 111 -7.99 -0.90 -10.97
CA GLU A 111 -7.35 -2.11 -11.51
C GLU A 111 -6.79 -3.02 -10.40
N LEU A 112 -6.42 -2.44 -9.26
CA LEU A 112 -6.04 -3.19 -8.07
C LEU A 112 -7.24 -3.81 -7.32
N ASN A 113 -8.49 -3.59 -7.77
CA ASN A 113 -9.72 -3.94 -7.06
C ASN A 113 -9.81 -3.31 -5.66
N LEU A 114 -9.24 -2.12 -5.48
CA LEU A 114 -9.31 -1.39 -4.23
C LEU A 114 -10.57 -0.51 -4.16
N PRO A 115 -11.18 -0.32 -2.98
CA PRO A 115 -12.39 0.48 -2.83
C PRO A 115 -12.24 1.97 -3.20
N PRO A 116 -13.31 2.63 -3.71
CA PRO A 116 -13.34 4.05 -4.09
C PRO A 116 -12.84 5.02 -3.02
N VAL A 117 -13.05 4.69 -1.75
CA VAL A 117 -12.63 5.54 -0.62
C VAL A 117 -11.14 5.85 -0.66
N ILE A 118 -10.30 4.97 -1.22
CA ILE A 118 -8.85 5.18 -1.29
C ILE A 118 -8.50 6.31 -2.26
N GLU A 119 -9.25 6.49 -3.35
CA GLU A 119 -9.09 7.65 -4.26
C GLU A 119 -9.40 8.96 -3.53
N ARG A 120 -10.48 8.99 -2.74
CA ARG A 120 -10.84 10.16 -1.93
C ARG A 120 -9.78 10.46 -0.87
N LEU A 121 -9.26 9.42 -0.20
CA LEU A 121 -8.21 9.56 0.80
C LEU A 121 -6.89 10.06 0.20
N ALA A 122 -6.54 9.62 -1.00
CA ALA A 122 -5.36 10.12 -1.71
C ALA A 122 -5.46 11.64 -1.98
N LEU A 123 -6.67 12.18 -2.12
CA LEU A 123 -6.92 13.61 -2.33
C LEU A 123 -7.14 14.40 -1.04
N GLU A 124 -6.81 13.88 0.14
CA GLU A 124 -6.71 14.72 1.35
C GLU A 124 -5.64 15.81 1.15
N ASP A 125 -5.79 16.96 1.82
CA ASP A 125 -4.82 18.06 1.71
C ASP A 125 -3.69 17.94 2.75
N ARG A 126 -3.97 17.29 3.87
CA ARG A 126 -3.02 17.11 4.98
C ARG A 126 -3.40 15.94 5.87
N GLY A 127 -2.49 15.54 6.76
CA GLY A 127 -2.70 14.50 7.75
C GLY A 127 -1.92 13.23 7.43
N LEU A 128 -2.13 12.18 8.22
CA LEU A 128 -1.40 10.91 8.11
C LEU A 128 -2.32 9.81 7.58
N ILE A 129 -1.90 9.11 6.51
CA ILE A 129 -2.54 7.89 6.03
C ILE A 129 -1.55 6.75 6.09
N LEU A 130 -2.00 5.63 6.68
CA LEU A 130 -1.18 4.43 6.86
C LEU A 130 -1.70 3.31 5.98
N VAL A 131 -0.81 2.73 5.17
CA VAL A 131 -1.08 1.47 4.47
C VAL A 131 -0.32 0.36 5.20
N THR A 132 -1.04 -0.60 5.78
CA THR A 132 -0.45 -1.58 6.71
C THR A 132 -0.69 -3.01 6.25
N GLY A 133 0.10 -3.93 6.82
CA GLY A 133 0.12 -5.34 6.48
C GLY A 133 1.54 -5.92 6.58
N VAL A 134 1.64 -7.24 6.67
CA VAL A 134 2.95 -7.91 6.70
C VAL A 134 3.72 -7.74 5.38
N ALA A 135 4.97 -8.21 5.33
CA ALA A 135 5.78 -8.16 4.13
C ALA A 135 5.08 -8.89 2.96
N GLY A 136 5.16 -8.31 1.75
CA GLY A 136 4.61 -8.92 0.54
C GLY A 136 3.09 -8.80 0.36
N MET A 137 2.38 -7.99 1.16
CA MET A 137 0.92 -7.79 1.06
C MET A 137 0.49 -6.60 0.17
N GLY A 138 1.36 -6.14 -0.74
CA GLY A 138 0.98 -5.12 -1.74
C GLY A 138 0.96 -3.67 -1.24
N LYS A 139 1.51 -3.35 -0.06
CA LYS A 139 1.56 -1.98 0.51
C LYS A 139 2.17 -0.96 -0.46
N SER A 140 3.36 -1.24 -0.97
CA SER A 140 4.05 -0.34 -1.91
C SER A 140 3.27 -0.17 -3.22
N THR A 141 2.53 -1.20 -3.64
CA THR A 141 1.66 -1.13 -4.83
C THR A 141 0.47 -0.21 -4.60
N THR A 142 -0.18 -0.29 -3.44
CA THR A 142 -1.27 0.62 -3.05
C THR A 142 -0.77 2.05 -2.90
N LEU A 143 0.38 2.26 -2.24
CA LEU A 143 0.98 3.59 -2.13
C LEU A 143 1.34 4.17 -3.50
N ALA A 144 1.91 3.37 -4.40
CA ALA A 144 2.20 3.81 -5.75
C ALA A 144 0.93 4.22 -6.51
N ALA A 145 -0.14 3.43 -6.41
CA ALA A 145 -1.43 3.78 -7.02
C ALA A 145 -2.02 5.06 -6.42
N MET A 146 -1.88 5.30 -5.11
CA MET A 146 -2.32 6.54 -4.46
C MET A 146 -1.49 7.75 -4.91
N ILE A 147 -0.17 7.64 -4.96
CA ILE A 147 0.72 8.72 -5.41
C ILE A 147 0.46 9.03 -6.88
N ASP A 148 0.29 8.03 -7.73
CA ASP A 148 -0.01 8.24 -9.15
C ASP A 148 -1.40 8.88 -9.34
N TYR A 149 -2.39 8.50 -8.51
CA TYR A 149 -3.69 9.15 -8.51
C TYR A 149 -3.60 10.63 -8.10
N ILE A 150 -2.77 10.98 -7.11
CA ILE A 150 -2.48 12.39 -6.76
C ILE A 150 -1.83 13.09 -7.95
N ASN A 151 -0.82 12.47 -8.57
CA ASN A 151 -0.09 13.00 -9.70
C ASN A 151 -0.99 13.32 -10.92
N GLU A 152 -2.06 12.55 -11.12
CA GLU A 152 -3.04 12.77 -12.17
C GLU A 152 -4.07 13.86 -11.86
N ASN A 153 -4.37 14.08 -10.58
CA ASN A 153 -5.54 14.85 -10.14
C ASN A 153 -5.22 16.15 -9.41
N LYS A 154 -4.02 16.29 -8.83
CA LYS A 154 -3.55 17.49 -8.13
C LYS A 154 -2.25 18.02 -8.73
N SER A 155 -2.06 19.33 -8.65
CA SER A 155 -0.76 19.98 -8.85
C SER A 155 -0.08 20.07 -7.50
N SER A 156 0.86 19.17 -7.23
CA SER A 156 1.53 19.07 -5.93
C SER A 156 3.03 18.82 -6.07
N ARG A 157 3.79 19.24 -5.06
CA ARG A 157 5.15 18.80 -4.83
C ARG A 157 5.11 17.50 -4.01
N ILE A 158 5.52 16.40 -4.62
CA ILE A 158 5.52 15.07 -3.99
C ILE A 158 6.96 14.64 -3.75
N LEU A 159 7.27 14.26 -2.51
CA LEU A 159 8.57 13.69 -2.13
C LEU A 159 8.38 12.28 -1.61
N THR A 160 9.12 11.31 -2.17
CA THR A 160 9.14 9.94 -1.65
C THR A 160 10.51 9.62 -1.06
N ILE A 161 10.52 8.86 0.05
CA ILE A 161 11.72 8.33 0.69
C ILE A 161 11.52 6.83 0.84
N GLU A 162 12.34 6.03 0.16
CA GLU A 162 12.10 4.60 -0.05
C GLU A 162 13.37 3.77 0.18
N ASP A 163 13.22 2.49 0.51
CA ASP A 163 14.33 1.54 0.72
C ASP A 163 13.96 0.13 0.22
N PRO A 164 14.21 -0.20 -1.06
CA PRO A 164 14.61 0.69 -2.16
C PRO A 164 13.39 1.36 -2.82
N ILE A 165 13.61 2.14 -3.90
CA ILE A 165 12.53 2.60 -4.77
C ILE A 165 11.93 1.40 -5.53
N GLU A 166 10.63 1.15 -5.33
CA GLU A 166 9.90 0.00 -5.91
C GLU A 166 9.09 0.33 -7.17
N TYR A 167 8.71 1.61 -7.33
CA TYR A 167 7.99 2.11 -8.51
C TYR A 167 8.60 3.44 -8.92
N VAL A 168 8.80 3.63 -10.21
CA VAL A 168 9.30 4.91 -10.75
C VAL A 168 8.10 5.70 -11.27
N PHE A 169 7.95 6.94 -10.81
CA PHE A 169 6.90 7.82 -11.28
C PHE A 169 7.39 8.70 -12.41
N THR A 170 6.51 8.97 -13.37
CA THR A 170 6.68 10.03 -14.35
C THR A 170 5.83 11.22 -13.93
N ASP A 171 6.41 12.41 -13.93
CA ASP A 171 5.67 13.64 -13.63
C ASP A 171 4.47 13.82 -14.58
N LYS A 172 3.29 14.09 -14.01
CA LYS A 172 2.06 14.41 -14.75
C LYS A 172 1.62 15.82 -14.41
N LYS A 173 0.66 16.01 -13.50
CA LYS A 173 0.31 17.33 -12.95
C LYS A 173 1.15 17.72 -11.74
N SER A 174 1.70 16.73 -11.04
CA SER A 174 2.57 16.93 -9.89
C SER A 174 4.04 16.83 -10.27
N PHE A 175 4.90 17.49 -9.49
CA PHE A 175 6.34 17.33 -9.57
C PHE A 175 6.79 16.34 -8.50
N ILE A 176 7.39 15.22 -8.91
CA ILE A 176 7.75 14.13 -8.01
C ILE A 176 9.28 14.06 -7.85
N SER A 177 9.75 13.87 -6.63
CA SER A 177 11.16 13.51 -6.39
C SER A 177 11.24 12.31 -5.46
N GLN A 178 11.91 11.27 -5.93
CA GLN A 178 12.10 10.03 -5.19
C GLN A 178 13.52 9.97 -4.65
N ARG A 179 13.67 9.58 -3.39
CA ARG A 179 14.95 9.44 -2.70
C ARG A 179 15.09 8.03 -2.15
N GLU A 180 16.13 7.32 -2.56
CA GLU A 180 16.46 5.99 -2.05
C GLU A 180 17.39 6.10 -0.83
N VAL A 181 17.04 5.39 0.25
CA VAL A 181 17.89 5.28 1.45
C VAL A 181 19.18 4.55 1.10
N GLY A 182 20.31 5.06 1.60
CA GLY A 182 21.65 4.57 1.31
C GLY A 182 22.26 5.13 0.02
N ILE A 183 21.46 5.72 -0.87
CA ILE A 183 21.93 6.34 -2.12
C ILE A 183 21.74 7.86 -2.08
N ASP A 184 20.50 8.33 -1.92
CA ASP A 184 20.11 9.74 -1.99
C ASP A 184 19.92 10.38 -0.60
N THR A 185 19.75 9.55 0.43
CA THR A 185 19.64 9.95 1.84
C THR A 185 20.20 8.87 2.75
N PRO A 186 20.84 9.19 3.89
CA PRO A 186 21.41 8.16 4.76
C PRO A 186 20.36 7.33 5.52
N SER A 187 19.16 7.86 5.75
CA SER A 187 18.08 7.17 6.48
C SER A 187 16.71 7.77 6.18
N PHE A 188 15.64 7.06 6.59
CA PHE A 188 14.27 7.59 6.54
C PHE A 188 14.13 8.88 7.35
N TYR A 189 14.59 8.88 8.61
CA TYR A 189 14.56 10.05 9.48
C TYR A 189 15.25 11.26 8.84
N GLN A 190 16.47 11.10 8.33
CA GLN A 190 17.21 12.21 7.73
C GLN A 190 16.52 12.71 6.45
N GLY A 191 16.06 11.78 5.61
CA GLY A 191 15.35 12.11 4.38
C GLY A 191 14.07 12.91 4.66
N LEU A 192 13.31 12.48 5.67
CA LEU A 192 12.04 13.11 6.07
C LEU A 192 12.27 14.48 6.69
N LYS A 193 13.27 14.61 7.56
CA LYS A 193 13.67 15.88 8.17
C LYS A 193 14.10 16.93 7.13
N GLU A 194 14.78 16.49 6.08
CA GLU A 194 15.17 17.37 4.96
C GLU A 194 13.99 17.70 4.06
N ALA A 195 13.10 16.74 3.81
CA ALA A 195 11.90 16.92 3.00
C ALA A 195 11.05 18.11 3.49
N LEU A 196 10.95 18.33 4.80
CA LEU A 196 10.24 19.47 5.39
C LEU A 196 10.74 20.86 4.96
N ARG A 197 11.94 20.96 4.36
CA ARG A 197 12.51 22.21 3.83
C ARG A 197 12.51 22.27 2.30
N GLN A 198 11.88 21.30 1.64
CA GLN A 198 11.85 21.15 0.18
C GLN A 198 10.48 21.50 -0.41
N ASP A 199 9.68 22.28 0.34
CA ASP A 199 8.33 22.73 -0.02
C ASP A 199 7.35 21.61 -0.47
N PRO A 200 7.30 20.42 0.19
CA PRO A 200 6.39 19.37 -0.21
C PRO A 200 4.93 19.70 0.14
N ASN A 201 4.01 19.21 -0.67
CA ASN A 201 2.61 19.06 -0.26
C ASN A 201 2.33 17.63 0.23
N VAL A 202 2.95 16.64 -0.42
CA VAL A 202 2.81 15.22 -0.09
C VAL A 202 4.17 14.63 0.19
N ILE A 203 4.29 13.90 1.30
CA ILE A 203 5.49 13.16 1.67
C ILE A 203 5.12 11.68 1.81
N MET A 204 5.76 10.81 1.02
CA MET A 204 5.67 9.37 1.21
C MET A 204 6.93 8.86 1.91
N VAL A 205 6.75 8.21 3.04
CA VAL A 205 7.83 7.56 3.79
C VAL A 205 7.60 6.07 3.71
N GLY A 206 8.51 5.34 3.06
CA GLY A 206 8.33 3.92 2.75
C GLY A 206 7.95 3.09 3.97
N GLU A 207 8.49 3.43 5.14
CA GLU A 207 8.17 2.77 6.40
C GLU A 207 8.52 3.65 7.60
N MET A 208 7.78 3.47 8.70
CA MET A 208 8.05 4.09 9.99
C MET A 208 8.40 3.02 11.04
N ARG A 209 9.70 2.73 11.23
CA ARG A 209 10.17 1.73 12.21
C ARG A 209 10.56 2.33 13.56
N ASP A 210 11.33 3.42 13.52
CA ASP A 210 11.94 4.06 14.67
C ASP A 210 11.13 5.27 15.19
N LEU A 211 11.40 5.65 16.44
CA LEU A 211 10.71 6.71 17.15
C LEU A 211 10.88 8.05 16.42
N GLU A 212 12.10 8.35 15.99
CA GLU A 212 12.46 9.61 15.35
C GLU A 212 11.71 9.82 14.03
N THR A 213 11.62 8.76 13.20
CA THR A 213 10.86 8.80 11.95
C THR A 213 9.36 8.96 12.21
N ILE A 214 8.79 8.21 13.18
CA ILE A 214 7.36 8.33 13.55
C ILE A 214 7.05 9.74 14.06
N GLN A 215 7.87 10.26 14.97
CA GLN A 215 7.69 11.59 15.54
C GLN A 215 7.75 12.68 14.45
N THR A 216 8.71 12.58 13.54
CA THR A 216 8.86 13.55 12.44
C THR A 216 7.68 13.46 11.47
N ALA A 217 7.16 12.26 11.20
CA ALA A 217 5.98 12.08 10.35
C ALA A 217 4.71 12.66 10.97
N LEU A 218 4.51 12.51 12.29
CA LEU A 218 3.40 13.13 13.00
C LEU A 218 3.50 14.67 12.95
N GLN A 219 4.69 15.22 13.17
CA GLN A 219 4.93 16.67 13.04
C GLN A 219 4.70 17.18 11.62
N ALA A 220 5.13 16.42 10.60
CA ALA A 220 4.89 16.75 9.20
C ALA A 220 3.37 16.82 8.90
N ALA A 221 2.62 15.81 9.35
CA ALA A 221 1.18 15.76 9.19
C ALA A 221 0.46 16.91 9.93
N GLU A 222 0.93 17.27 11.13
CA GLU A 222 0.40 18.38 11.93
C GLU A 222 0.65 19.75 11.28
N THR A 223 1.82 19.92 10.66
CA THR A 223 2.24 21.16 9.99
C THR A 223 1.61 21.36 8.61
N GLY A 224 0.66 20.52 8.22
CA GLY A 224 -0.16 20.73 7.02
C GLY A 224 0.25 19.92 5.80
N HIS A 225 1.15 18.95 5.93
CA HIS A 225 1.52 18.03 4.85
C HIS A 225 0.59 16.82 4.83
N LEU A 226 0.34 16.25 3.65
CA LEU A 226 -0.17 14.89 3.54
C LEU A 226 0.98 13.91 3.65
N VAL A 227 0.98 13.08 4.70
CA VAL A 227 1.99 12.05 4.92
C VAL A 227 1.39 10.69 4.63
N LEU A 228 1.99 9.96 3.71
CA LEU A 228 1.66 8.57 3.40
C LEU A 228 2.78 7.67 3.92
N SER A 229 2.45 6.60 4.64
CA SER A 229 3.49 5.67 5.10
C SER A 229 2.97 4.26 5.32
N THR A 230 3.88 3.34 5.65
CA THR A 230 3.57 1.95 5.96
C THR A 230 4.00 1.52 7.35
N LEU A 231 3.26 0.55 7.90
CA LEU A 231 3.60 -0.20 9.10
C LEU A 231 3.40 -1.70 8.85
N HIS A 232 4.12 -2.52 9.59
CA HIS A 232 4.03 -3.99 9.55
C HIS A 232 3.06 -4.54 10.59
N THR A 233 1.86 -3.96 10.65
CA THR A 233 0.77 -4.31 11.57
C THR A 233 -0.37 -5.01 10.82
N LEU A 234 -1.23 -5.72 11.56
CA LEU A 234 -2.25 -6.60 10.98
C LEU A 234 -3.56 -5.88 10.64
N ASP A 235 -3.92 -4.86 11.43
CA ASP A 235 -5.20 -4.14 11.33
C ASP A 235 -5.07 -2.70 11.85
N ALA A 236 -6.16 -1.93 11.82
CA ALA A 236 -6.17 -0.54 12.25
C ALA A 236 -5.83 -0.35 13.74
N LYS A 237 -6.34 -1.23 14.60
CA LYS A 237 -6.13 -1.18 16.05
C LYS A 237 -4.65 -1.39 16.38
N GLU A 238 -4.03 -2.44 15.83
CA GLU A 238 -2.62 -2.73 16.03
C GLU A 238 -1.72 -1.63 15.46
N SER A 239 -2.15 -0.97 14.38
CA SER A 239 -1.44 0.18 13.80
C SER A 239 -1.40 1.38 14.76
N ILE A 240 -2.54 1.72 15.37
CA ILE A 240 -2.62 2.78 16.39
C ILE A 240 -1.75 2.44 17.60
N ASN A 241 -1.90 1.21 18.12
CA ASN A 241 -1.12 0.74 19.27
C ASN A 241 0.39 0.78 18.99
N ARG A 242 0.82 0.33 17.81
CA ARG A 242 2.23 0.32 17.41
C ARG A 242 2.84 1.72 17.38
N ILE A 243 2.14 2.71 16.85
CA ILE A 243 2.62 4.10 16.82
C ILE A 243 2.79 4.64 18.25
N ILE A 244 1.85 4.35 19.14
CA ILE A 244 1.90 4.87 20.52
C ILE A 244 2.99 4.13 21.32
N SER A 245 3.09 2.81 21.16
CA SER A 245 3.95 1.96 22.00
C SER A 245 5.45 2.16 21.80
N VAL A 246 5.88 2.75 20.67
CA VAL A 246 7.31 3.06 20.47
C VAL A 246 7.79 4.21 21.35
N PHE A 247 6.87 5.03 21.87
CA PHE A 247 7.20 6.16 22.73
C PHE A 247 7.29 5.73 24.20
N PRO A 248 8.18 6.36 24.99
CA PRO A 248 8.22 6.19 26.44
C PRO A 248 6.86 6.48 27.09
N GLY A 249 6.49 5.75 28.14
CA GLY A 249 5.16 5.81 28.75
C GLY A 249 4.68 7.22 29.12
N GLN A 250 5.59 8.11 29.54
CA GLN A 250 5.27 9.50 29.87
C GLN A 250 4.80 10.34 28.66
N MET A 251 5.23 9.98 27.45
CA MET A 251 4.89 10.68 26.21
C MET A 251 3.67 10.06 25.49
N GLN A 252 3.25 8.86 25.86
CA GLN A 252 2.22 8.13 25.12
C GLN A 252 0.88 8.87 25.07
N ASN A 253 0.50 9.56 26.14
CA ASN A 253 -0.74 10.34 26.15
C ASN A 253 -0.69 11.54 25.19
N GLU A 254 0.44 12.24 25.13
CA GLU A 254 0.64 13.35 24.19
C GLU A 254 0.61 12.86 22.73
N VAL A 255 1.31 11.76 22.45
CA VAL A 255 1.33 11.13 21.12
C VAL A 255 -0.06 10.65 20.72
N ARG A 256 -0.85 10.12 21.66
CA ARG A 256 -2.23 9.70 21.43
C ARG A 256 -3.11 10.88 21.01
N ILE A 257 -2.98 12.02 21.70
CA ILE A 257 -3.68 13.26 21.34
C ILE A 257 -3.25 13.72 19.94
N GLN A 258 -1.95 13.80 19.68
CA GLN A 258 -1.41 14.20 18.38
C GLN A 258 -1.89 13.28 17.25
N LEU A 259 -1.76 11.96 17.42
CA LEU A 259 -2.20 10.95 16.46
C LEU A 259 -3.71 11.07 16.18
N SER A 260 -4.53 11.25 17.21
CA SER A 260 -5.98 11.43 17.04
C SER A 260 -6.33 12.66 16.18
N SER A 261 -5.49 13.69 16.21
CA SER A 261 -5.68 14.92 15.46
C SER A 261 -5.28 14.77 13.98
N VAL A 262 -4.15 14.10 13.73
CA VAL A 262 -3.54 14.07 12.38
C VAL A 262 -3.89 12.82 11.56
N LEU A 263 -4.23 11.70 12.19
CA LEU A 263 -4.55 10.46 11.48
C LEU A 263 -5.81 10.63 10.65
N LYS A 264 -5.73 10.35 9.35
CA LYS A 264 -6.86 10.39 8.41
C LYS A 264 -7.46 9.02 8.16
N ALA A 265 -6.60 8.03 7.94
CA ALA A 265 -7.04 6.68 7.70
C ALA A 265 -5.95 5.63 7.97
N VAL A 266 -6.39 4.40 8.21
CA VAL A 266 -5.57 3.19 8.18
C VAL A 266 -6.18 2.21 7.19
N ILE A 267 -5.37 1.74 6.24
CA ILE A 267 -5.72 0.79 5.19
C ILE A 267 -4.89 -0.47 5.41
N SER A 268 -5.45 -1.48 6.05
CA SER A 268 -4.76 -2.74 6.35
C SER A 268 -5.06 -3.77 5.25
N GLN A 269 -4.03 -4.45 4.74
CA GLN A 269 -4.15 -5.26 3.53
C GLN A 269 -3.67 -6.71 3.71
N ARG A 270 -4.38 -7.63 3.06
CA ARG A 270 -4.02 -9.05 2.87
C ARG A 270 -4.18 -9.40 1.39
N LEU A 271 -3.19 -10.08 0.80
CA LEU A 271 -3.31 -10.58 -0.57
C LEU A 271 -3.85 -12.02 -0.56
N VAL A 272 -5.04 -12.20 -1.11
CA VAL A 272 -5.71 -13.50 -1.24
C VAL A 272 -5.48 -14.03 -2.66
N PRO A 273 -5.08 -15.30 -2.85
CA PRO A 273 -5.06 -15.91 -4.18
C PRO A 273 -6.43 -15.80 -4.86
N THR A 274 -6.45 -15.52 -6.16
CA THR A 274 -7.69 -15.56 -6.93
C THR A 274 -8.17 -17.00 -7.12
N ALA A 275 -9.47 -17.21 -7.33
CA ALA A 275 -10.08 -18.53 -7.50
C ALA A 275 -9.48 -19.33 -8.68
N ASP A 276 -8.98 -18.65 -9.71
CA ASP A 276 -8.27 -19.26 -10.84
C ASP A 276 -6.81 -19.64 -10.55
N GLY A 277 -6.28 -19.26 -9.39
CA GLY A 277 -4.91 -19.50 -8.95
C GLY A 277 -3.83 -18.70 -9.67
N LYS A 278 -4.18 -17.78 -10.58
CA LYS A 278 -3.22 -17.07 -11.43
C LYS A 278 -2.73 -15.76 -10.83
N ASN A 279 -3.54 -15.13 -9.99
CA ASN A 279 -3.29 -13.80 -9.46
C ASN A 279 -3.55 -13.74 -7.95
N ARG A 280 -3.41 -12.53 -7.39
CA ARG A 280 -3.83 -12.21 -6.04
C ARG A 280 -4.67 -10.94 -6.05
N VAL A 281 -5.64 -10.87 -5.14
CA VAL A 281 -6.52 -9.72 -4.96
C VAL A 281 -6.41 -9.21 -3.51
N PRO A 282 -6.36 -7.88 -3.28
CA PRO A 282 -6.29 -7.35 -1.93
C PRO A 282 -7.65 -7.42 -1.22
N ALA A 283 -7.70 -8.13 -0.10
CA ALA A 283 -8.72 -7.95 0.92
C ALA A 283 -8.24 -6.86 1.88
N VAL A 284 -9.07 -5.85 2.14
CA VAL A 284 -8.65 -4.65 2.88
C VAL A 284 -9.63 -4.25 3.98
N GLU A 285 -9.09 -3.96 5.16
CA GLU A 285 -9.78 -3.20 6.20
C GLU A 285 -9.44 -1.71 6.03
N ILE A 286 -10.46 -0.85 6.06
CA ILE A 286 -10.32 0.60 5.89
C ILE A 286 -10.99 1.29 7.06
N MET A 287 -10.21 1.95 7.90
CA MET A 287 -10.67 2.85 8.95
C MET A 287 -10.45 4.30 8.51
N VAL A 288 -11.49 5.12 8.54
CA VAL A 288 -11.40 6.58 8.34
C VAL A 288 -11.61 7.27 9.68
N THR A 289 -10.78 8.25 10.02
CA THR A 289 -10.79 8.90 11.34
C THR A 289 -11.94 9.90 11.48
N THR A 290 -13.08 9.43 11.97
CA THR A 290 -14.24 10.25 12.34
C THR A 290 -14.11 10.82 13.76
N ALA A 291 -15.03 11.68 14.20
CA ALA A 291 -15.07 12.15 15.58
C ALA A 291 -15.18 11.00 16.61
N ARG A 292 -15.94 9.94 16.28
CA ARG A 292 -16.06 8.73 17.12
C ARG A 292 -14.72 7.98 17.20
N ILE A 293 -14.05 7.79 16.07
CA ILE A 293 -12.73 7.14 16.02
C ILE A 293 -11.68 7.97 16.77
N ARG A 294 -11.72 9.31 16.68
CA ARG A 294 -10.82 10.17 17.46
C ARG A 294 -11.00 9.98 18.96
N ASP A 295 -12.24 9.97 19.46
CA ASP A 295 -12.50 9.73 20.89
C ASP A 295 -12.08 8.32 21.32
N MET A 296 -12.20 7.32 20.44
CA MET A 296 -11.66 5.98 20.69
C MET A 296 -10.13 5.95 20.73
N ILE A 297 -9.45 6.71 19.85
CA ILE A 297 -7.99 6.82 19.89
C ILE A 297 -7.53 7.46 21.20
N LEU A 298 -8.22 8.52 21.64
CA LEU A 298 -7.94 9.23 22.90
C LEU A 298 -8.12 8.37 24.16
N ARG A 299 -8.88 7.28 24.08
CA ARG A 299 -9.25 6.42 25.22
C ARG A 299 -8.92 4.97 24.92
N GLU A 300 -7.79 4.49 25.44
CA GLU A 300 -7.23 3.18 25.12
C GLU A 300 -8.23 2.03 25.32
N GLU A 301 -9.04 2.09 26.39
CA GLU A 301 -10.05 1.10 26.73
C GLU A 301 -11.13 0.94 25.64
N ARG A 302 -11.31 1.96 24.80
CA ARG A 302 -12.30 1.98 23.71
C ARG A 302 -11.78 1.46 22.38
N LEU A 303 -10.47 1.20 22.27
CA LEU A 303 -9.90 0.65 21.03
C LEU A 303 -10.46 -0.73 20.65
N GLY A 304 -11.05 -1.45 21.61
CA GLY A 304 -11.78 -2.69 21.37
C GLY A 304 -13.05 -2.50 20.50
N GLU A 305 -13.64 -1.31 20.51
CA GLU A 305 -14.86 -0.97 19.76
C GLU A 305 -14.57 -0.62 18.28
N LEU A 306 -13.31 -0.49 17.88
CA LEU A 306 -12.93 -0.01 16.55
C LEU A 306 -13.50 -0.89 15.42
N LYS A 307 -13.48 -2.22 15.58
CA LYS A 307 -13.97 -3.14 14.54
C LYS A 307 -15.44 -2.89 14.21
N GLU A 308 -16.27 -2.67 15.24
CA GLU A 308 -17.69 -2.36 15.08
C GLU A 308 -17.86 -0.99 14.42
N ALA A 309 -17.15 0.04 14.91
CA ALA A 309 -17.23 1.38 14.33
C ALA A 309 -16.80 1.42 12.84
N ILE A 310 -15.81 0.62 12.45
CA ILE A 310 -15.39 0.43 11.06
C ILE A 310 -16.51 -0.21 10.23
N ALA A 311 -17.11 -1.29 10.73
CA ALA A 311 -18.19 -1.99 10.02
C ALA A 311 -19.41 -1.09 9.76
N GLU A 312 -19.77 -0.26 10.73
CA GLU A 312 -20.88 0.70 10.64
C GLU A 312 -20.58 1.90 9.72
N GLY A 313 -19.29 2.23 9.55
CA GLY A 313 -18.82 3.38 8.77
C GLY A 313 -18.88 3.22 7.26
N TYR A 314 -19.37 2.07 6.74
CA TYR A 314 -19.37 1.76 5.31
C TYR A 314 -20.12 2.79 4.45
N ILE A 315 -21.38 3.08 4.78
CA ILE A 315 -22.19 4.02 3.97
C ILE A 315 -21.64 5.45 4.05
N PRO A 316 -21.49 6.06 5.26
CA PRO A 316 -21.11 7.47 5.33
C PRO A 316 -19.67 7.74 4.93
N TYR A 317 -18.75 6.78 5.16
CA TYR A 317 -17.31 7.02 5.08
C TYR A 317 -16.58 6.02 4.20
N GLY A 318 -17.24 5.00 3.63
CA GLY A 318 -16.58 3.96 2.85
C GLY A 318 -15.65 3.07 3.68
N MET A 319 -15.83 3.02 5.01
CA MET A 319 -15.05 2.12 5.86
C MET A 319 -15.47 0.67 5.62
N GLN A 320 -14.57 -0.28 5.87
CA GLN A 320 -14.94 -1.69 5.80
C GLN A 320 -14.01 -2.53 6.65
N THR A 321 -14.52 -3.62 7.22
CA THR A 321 -13.69 -4.64 7.89
C THR A 321 -13.09 -5.61 6.89
N PHE A 322 -12.11 -6.41 7.33
CA PHE A 322 -11.61 -7.52 6.53
C PHE A 322 -12.71 -8.50 6.15
N GLU A 323 -13.62 -8.86 7.07
CA GLU A 323 -14.72 -9.79 6.76
C GLU A 323 -15.67 -9.21 5.70
N GLN A 324 -16.00 -7.91 5.76
CA GLN A 324 -16.82 -7.26 4.73
C GLN A 324 -16.12 -7.32 3.37
N SER A 325 -14.83 -7.00 3.33
CA SER A 325 -14.03 -7.09 2.10
C SER A 325 -13.98 -8.51 1.53
N LEU A 326 -13.71 -9.52 2.37
CA LEU A 326 -13.65 -10.93 1.95
C LEU A 326 -15.00 -11.45 1.46
N PHE A 327 -16.10 -11.08 2.13
CA PHE A 327 -17.45 -11.39 1.68
C PHE A 327 -17.73 -10.82 0.30
N TYR A 328 -17.41 -9.53 0.07
CA TYR A 328 -17.57 -8.90 -1.24
C TYR A 328 -16.75 -9.61 -2.33
N LEU A 329 -15.47 -9.91 -2.06
CA LEU A 329 -14.60 -10.60 -3.01
C LEU A 329 -15.11 -12.02 -3.37
N TRP A 330 -15.64 -12.73 -2.38
CA TRP A 330 -16.28 -14.04 -2.60
C TRP A 330 -17.55 -13.91 -3.46
N LYS A 331 -18.44 -12.97 -3.13
CA LYS A 331 -19.66 -12.73 -3.93
C LYS A 331 -19.35 -12.30 -5.36
N LYS A 332 -18.26 -11.55 -5.57
CA LYS A 332 -17.75 -11.17 -6.89
C LYS A 332 -17.14 -12.36 -7.66
N GLY A 333 -16.95 -13.52 -7.03
CA GLY A 333 -16.37 -14.71 -7.64
C GLY A 333 -14.85 -14.65 -7.81
N LEU A 334 -14.18 -13.67 -7.17
CA LEU A 334 -12.72 -13.52 -7.29
C LEU A 334 -11.96 -14.50 -6.40
N ILE A 335 -12.55 -14.94 -5.30
CA ILE A 335 -11.97 -15.90 -4.35
C ILE A 335 -12.99 -16.99 -4.02
N THR A 336 -12.51 -18.16 -3.60
CA THR A 336 -13.41 -19.23 -3.13
C THR A 336 -13.92 -18.94 -1.72
N ALA A 337 -15.02 -19.60 -1.31
CA ALA A 337 -15.54 -19.48 0.05
C ALA A 337 -14.50 -19.93 1.09
N GLU A 338 -13.79 -21.03 0.82
CA GLU A 338 -12.71 -21.53 1.67
C GLU A 338 -11.60 -20.50 1.87
N MET A 339 -11.12 -19.90 0.77
CA MET A 339 -10.11 -18.83 0.83
C MET A 339 -10.61 -17.63 1.63
N ALA A 340 -11.87 -17.23 1.47
CA ALA A 340 -12.44 -16.14 2.25
C ALA A 340 -12.43 -16.44 3.75
N LEU A 341 -12.74 -17.67 4.15
CA LEU A 341 -12.72 -18.11 5.54
C LEU A 341 -11.31 -18.26 6.12
N ASP A 342 -10.34 -18.71 5.32
CA ASP A 342 -8.94 -18.89 5.75
C ASP A 342 -8.22 -17.55 6.00
N PHE A 343 -8.62 -16.51 5.27
CA PHE A 343 -8.04 -15.17 5.39
C PHE A 343 -8.83 -14.23 6.30
N ALA A 344 -9.94 -14.69 6.89
CA ALA A 344 -10.76 -13.91 7.82
C ALA A 344 -10.06 -13.71 9.18
N THR A 345 -10.28 -12.56 9.82
CA THR A 345 -9.82 -12.35 11.20
C THR A 345 -10.69 -13.16 12.18
N ASN A 346 -11.99 -13.23 11.94
CA ASN A 346 -12.93 -14.09 12.64
C ASN A 346 -13.62 -15.04 11.65
N ARG A 347 -13.12 -16.28 11.59
CA ARG A 347 -13.61 -17.31 10.68
C ARG A 347 -15.07 -17.67 10.97
N GLU A 348 -15.42 -17.91 12.24
CA GLU A 348 -16.78 -18.36 12.59
C GLU A 348 -17.83 -17.31 12.22
N ASN A 349 -17.56 -16.03 12.49
CA ASN A 349 -18.48 -14.94 12.16
C ASN A 349 -18.71 -14.84 10.64
N LEU A 350 -17.64 -14.92 9.84
CA LEU A 350 -17.77 -14.89 8.38
C LEU A 350 -18.51 -16.13 7.86
N GLU A 351 -18.25 -17.32 8.42
CA GLU A 351 -18.94 -18.56 8.02
C GLU A 351 -20.44 -18.49 8.28
N LEU A 352 -20.85 -18.01 9.46
CA LEU A 352 -22.28 -17.81 9.78
C LEU A 352 -22.94 -16.87 8.76
N ARG A 353 -22.27 -15.77 8.41
CA ARG A 353 -22.75 -14.81 7.41
C ARG A 353 -22.86 -15.41 6.01
N MET A 354 -21.87 -16.18 5.58
CA MET A 354 -21.90 -16.88 4.30
C MET A 354 -23.08 -17.86 4.21
N LYS A 355 -23.51 -18.42 5.34
CA LYS A 355 -24.71 -19.29 5.46
C LYS A 355 -26.03 -18.50 5.62
N GLY A 356 -25.99 -17.16 5.65
CA GLY A 356 -27.15 -16.30 5.84
C GLY A 356 -27.66 -16.22 7.29
N ILE A 357 -26.82 -16.60 8.27
CA ILE A 357 -27.15 -16.56 9.69
C ILE A 357 -26.60 -15.25 10.28
N THR A 358 -27.48 -14.38 10.76
CA THR A 358 -27.10 -13.12 11.43
C THR A 358 -27.45 -13.16 12.92
N THR A 359 -26.55 -12.68 13.79
CA THR A 359 -26.86 -12.40 15.20
C THR A 359 -27.49 -11.00 15.34
N ASP A 360 -28.46 -10.83 16.27
CA ASP A 360 -29.36 -9.68 16.32
C ASP A 360 -28.69 -8.30 16.48
N GLN A 361 -27.52 -8.20 17.10
CA GLN A 361 -26.83 -6.92 17.34
C GLN A 361 -25.96 -6.45 16.16
N GLU A 362 -25.30 -7.37 15.45
CA GLU A 362 -24.47 -7.03 14.27
C GLU A 362 -25.29 -6.93 12.97
N SER A 363 -26.59 -7.23 13.03
CA SER A 363 -27.45 -7.53 11.88
C SER A 363 -27.68 -6.33 10.93
N ARG A 364 -27.88 -5.11 11.45
CA ARG A 364 -28.38 -4.01 10.62
C ARG A 364 -27.36 -3.46 9.62
N TYR A 365 -26.15 -3.13 10.07
CA TYR A 365 -25.14 -2.50 9.20
C TYR A 365 -24.52 -3.48 8.22
N TRP A 366 -24.34 -4.73 8.65
CA TRP A 366 -23.94 -5.81 7.77
C TRP A 366 -24.97 -6.10 6.70
N LYS A 367 -26.27 -6.15 7.04
CA LYS A 367 -27.31 -6.33 6.02
C LYS A 367 -27.27 -5.22 4.97
N ILE A 368 -27.02 -3.97 5.39
CA ILE A 368 -26.88 -2.88 4.42
C ILE A 368 -25.63 -3.06 3.55
N PHE A 369 -24.48 -3.44 4.14
CA PHE A 369 -23.28 -3.75 3.38
C PHE A 369 -23.53 -4.86 2.36
N GLU A 370 -24.13 -5.98 2.78
CA GLU A 370 -24.45 -7.12 1.92
C GLU A 370 -25.40 -6.71 0.78
N GLU A 371 -26.47 -5.95 1.08
CA GLU A 371 -27.39 -5.44 0.08
C GLU A 371 -26.68 -4.53 -0.95
N MET A 372 -25.80 -3.63 -0.50
CA MET A 372 -25.06 -2.74 -1.40
C MET A 372 -24.04 -3.51 -2.24
N ALA A 373 -23.27 -4.39 -1.62
CA ALA A 373 -22.30 -5.26 -2.29
C ALA A 373 -22.97 -6.09 -3.38
N LEU A 374 -24.10 -6.74 -3.07
CA LEU A 374 -24.82 -7.57 -4.03
C LEU A 374 -25.47 -6.74 -5.15
N ARG A 375 -25.94 -5.52 -4.87
CA ARG A 375 -26.44 -4.60 -5.90
C ARG A 375 -25.36 -4.13 -6.85
N GLU A 376 -24.19 -3.75 -6.33
CA GLU A 376 -23.03 -3.39 -7.15
C GLU A 376 -22.63 -4.53 -8.10
N LEU A 377 -22.81 -5.77 -7.66
CA LEU A 377 -22.56 -6.98 -8.45
C LEU A 377 -23.72 -7.40 -9.36
N GLY A 378 -24.85 -6.67 -9.36
CA GLY A 378 -26.06 -7.06 -10.11
C GLY A 378 -26.73 -8.35 -9.64
N GLN A 379 -26.44 -8.79 -8.42
CA GLN A 379 -26.91 -10.04 -7.81
C GLN A 379 -28.16 -9.86 -6.94
N LEU A 380 -28.67 -8.62 -6.81
CA LEU A 380 -29.97 -8.31 -6.23
C LEU A 380 -30.87 -7.67 -7.30
N PRO A 381 -32.16 -8.06 -7.40
CA PRO A 381 -33.13 -7.36 -8.24
C PRO A 381 -33.22 -5.87 -7.87
N GLU A 382 -33.47 -4.99 -8.84
CA GLU A 382 -33.66 -3.54 -8.59
C GLU A 382 -34.89 -3.24 -7.70
N GLU A 383 -35.75 -4.21 -7.44
CA GLU A 383 -36.97 -4.07 -6.66
C GLU A 383 -36.88 -4.80 -5.31
N ASP A 384 -36.44 -4.08 -4.28
CA ASP A 384 -37.06 -4.05 -2.93
C ASP A 384 -36.20 -3.18 -1.99
N SER A 385 -36.25 -1.87 -2.21
CA SER A 385 -35.52 -0.90 -1.39
C SER A 385 -36.36 -0.38 -0.21
N THR A 386 -37.06 -1.24 0.53
CA THR A 386 -37.74 -0.81 1.78
C THR A 386 -36.77 -0.17 2.78
N THR A 387 -35.49 -0.54 2.76
CA THR A 387 -34.47 0.00 3.68
C THR A 387 -33.93 1.35 3.22
N LEU A 388 -33.61 1.53 1.94
CA LEU A 388 -33.15 2.82 1.39
C LEU A 388 -34.29 3.84 1.30
N LYS A 389 -35.52 3.43 0.92
CA LYS A 389 -36.70 4.30 1.00
C LYS A 389 -36.95 4.75 2.44
N LYS A 390 -36.70 3.93 3.47
CA LYS A 390 -36.80 4.33 4.89
C LYS A 390 -35.69 5.29 5.33
N VAL A 391 -34.47 5.12 4.83
CA VAL A 391 -33.35 6.04 5.11
C VAL A 391 -33.56 7.38 4.41
N GLU A 392 -33.99 7.39 3.14
CA GLU A 392 -34.37 8.59 2.40
C GLU A 392 -35.60 9.28 3.00
N GLN A 393 -36.63 8.53 3.41
CA GLN A 393 -37.80 9.08 4.11
C GLN A 393 -37.43 9.68 5.48
N SER A 394 -36.49 9.08 6.21
CA SER A 394 -36.00 9.64 7.48
C SER A 394 -35.19 10.91 7.26
N GLY A 395 -34.32 10.95 6.23
CA GLY A 395 -33.60 12.15 5.83
C GLY A 395 -34.54 13.29 5.43
N ASN A 396 -35.55 12.99 4.59
CA ASN A 396 -36.56 13.96 4.18
C ASN A 396 -37.43 14.46 5.34
N LYS A 397 -37.70 13.61 6.34
CA LYS A 397 -38.45 14.00 7.54
C LYS A 397 -37.63 14.95 8.44
N ILE A 398 -36.34 14.66 8.63
CA ILE A 398 -35.42 15.53 9.37
C ILE A 398 -35.25 16.88 8.66
N GLU A 399 -35.10 16.87 7.33
CA GLU A 399 -34.97 18.10 6.55
C GLU A 399 -36.23 18.99 6.64
N LYS A 400 -37.41 18.35 6.71
CA LYS A 400 -38.69 19.06 6.90
C LYS A 400 -38.85 19.63 8.30
N GLU A 401 -38.40 18.92 9.33
CA GLU A 401 -38.38 19.42 10.72
C GLU A 401 -37.40 20.60 10.88
N ILE A 402 -36.21 20.53 10.28
CA ILE A 402 -35.25 21.63 10.27
C ILE A 402 -35.84 22.86 9.57
N LYS A 403 -36.46 22.70 8.39
CA LYS A 403 -37.09 23.82 7.67
C LYS A 403 -38.23 24.47 8.48
N ASN A 404 -39.00 23.69 9.24
CA ASN A 404 -40.05 24.23 10.10
C ASN A 404 -39.47 25.00 11.30
N LEU A 405 -38.43 24.48 11.95
CA LEU A 405 -37.73 25.15 13.05
C LEU A 405 -37.09 26.47 12.61
N LEU A 406 -36.46 26.50 11.44
CA LEU A 406 -35.89 27.73 10.87
C LEU A 406 -36.98 28.78 10.59
N LYS A 407 -38.14 28.34 10.13
CA LYS A 407 -39.30 29.21 9.87
C LYS A 407 -39.92 29.78 11.15
N GLU A 408 -39.93 29.03 12.25
CA GLU A 408 -40.34 29.52 13.58
C GLU A 408 -39.33 30.51 14.17
N LEU A 409 -38.05 30.40 13.78
CA LEU A 409 -36.98 31.29 14.22
C LEU A 409 -36.78 32.53 13.31
N ASN A 410 -37.56 32.68 12.24
CA ASN A 410 -37.41 33.75 11.22
C ASN A 410 -36.00 33.83 10.60
N ILE A 411 -35.35 32.67 10.37
CA ILE A 411 -34.03 32.56 9.71
C ILE A 411 -34.18 31.89 8.34
#